data_AF-A0AAV7YCP7-F1
#
_entry.id   AF-A0AAV7YCP7-F1
#
_cell.length_a   1.000
_cell.length_b   1.000
_cell.length_c   1.000
_cell.angle_alpha   90.00
_cell.angle_beta   90.00
_cell.angle_gamma   90.00
#
_symmetry.space_group_name_H-M   'P 1'
#
loop_
_entity.id
_entity.type
_entity.pdbx_description
1 polymer ?
#
loop_
_entity_poly.entity_id
_entity_poly.type
_entity_poly.pdbx_seq_one_letter_code
_entity_poly.pdbx_strand_id
1 'polypeptide(L)'
;MYADDLILIMKGPLISLKINLESIFEIIKRFGMNPHNKKIKYKKELKDIFYLGIWLEKNTHLEYNFKKVEKSLETLNRLFQQNKLNNGVKMTSFKALILSQLYYGLEIFDLKQNDFERIDRFINKSITNFLQINIH
;
A
#
# COMPACT_ATOMS: atom_id res chain seq x y z
N MET A 1 -7.01 -13.45 -1.65
CA MET A 1 -6.76 -14.04 -0.32
C MET A 1 -5.26 -14.03 -0.11
N TYR A 2 -4.79 -13.51 1.01
CA TYR A 2 -3.37 -13.47 1.37
C TYR A 2 -3.26 -13.63 2.87
N ALA A 3 -2.56 -14.67 3.33
CA ALA A 3 -2.56 -15.10 4.72
C ALA A 3 -4.00 -15.19 5.29
N ASP A 4 -4.33 -14.43 6.32
CA ASP A 4 -5.65 -14.34 6.96
C ASP A 4 -6.57 -13.26 6.35
N ASP A 5 -6.05 -12.41 5.47
CA ASP A 5 -6.83 -11.35 4.81
C ASP A 5 -7.57 -11.89 3.58
N LEU A 6 -8.90 -11.92 3.67
CA LEU A 6 -9.80 -12.32 2.60
C LEU A 6 -10.66 -11.15 2.13
N ILE A 7 -10.73 -10.98 0.80
CA ILE A 7 -11.75 -10.17 0.14
C ILE A 7 -12.57 -11.04 -0.80
N LEU A 8 -13.89 -10.92 -0.73
CA LEU A 8 -14.84 -11.55 -1.63
C LEU A 8 -15.53 -10.45 -2.44
N ILE A 9 -15.43 -10.56 -3.76
CA ILE A 9 -16.07 -9.64 -4.70
C ILE A 9 -17.06 -10.48 -5.49
N MET A 10 -18.32 -10.08 -5.47
CA MET A 10 -19.38 -10.81 -6.16
C MET A 10 -20.31 -9.84 -6.87
N LYS A 11 -20.74 -10.22 -8.07
CA LYS A 11 -21.75 -9.47 -8.83
C LYS A 11 -23.13 -9.91 -8.36
N GLY A 12 -23.95 -8.97 -7.88
CA GLY A 12 -25.32 -9.25 -7.45
C GLY A 12 -25.66 -8.67 -6.08
N PRO A 13 -26.77 -9.13 -5.46
CA PRO A 13 -27.24 -8.60 -4.20
C PRO A 13 -26.25 -8.82 -3.06
N LEU A 14 -26.13 -7.82 -2.18
CA LEU A 14 -25.27 -7.89 -0.98
C LEU A 14 -25.66 -9.06 -0.06
N ILE A 15 -26.93 -9.45 -0.04
CA ILE A 15 -27.41 -10.56 0.78
C ILE A 15 -26.78 -11.89 0.36
N SER A 16 -26.60 -12.13 -0.94
CA SER A 16 -25.95 -13.33 -1.44
C SER A 16 -24.47 -13.37 -1.01
N LEU A 17 -23.80 -12.21 -0.96
CA LEU A 17 -22.42 -12.13 -0.48
C LEU A 17 -22.33 -12.52 1.00
N LYS A 18 -23.28 -12.06 1.83
CA LYS A 18 -23.35 -12.39 3.25
C LYS A 18 -23.54 -13.90 3.48
N ILE A 19 -24.49 -14.51 2.76
CA ILE A 19 -24.76 -15.96 2.85
C ILE A 19 -23.51 -16.77 2.48
N ASN A 20 -22.82 -16.39 1.40
CA ASN A 20 -21.58 -17.06 1.00
C ASN A 20 -20.47 -16.89 2.04
N LEU A 21 -20.34 -15.70 2.64
CA LEU A 21 -19.34 -15.44 3.67
C LEU A 21 -19.62 -16.23 4.97
N GLU A 22 -20.88 -16.32 5.39
CA GLU A 22 -21.29 -17.14 6.53
C GLU A 22 -20.98 -18.62 6.31
N SER A 23 -21.21 -19.12 5.10
CA SER A 23 -20.86 -20.50 4.72
C SER A 23 -19.35 -20.75 4.84
N ILE A 24 -18.52 -19.78 4.45
CA ILE A 24 -17.07 -19.84 4.62
C ILE A 24 -16.69 -19.83 6.11
N PHE A 25 -17.35 -19.00 6.93
CA PHE A 25 -17.10 -18.95 8.37
C PHE A 25 -17.39 -20.29 9.06
N GLU A 26 -18.46 -20.98 8.68
CA GLU A 26 -18.76 -22.32 9.21
C GLU A 26 -17.70 -23.35 8.80
N ILE A 27 -17.14 -23.24 7.60
CA ILE A 27 -16.06 -24.12 7.14
C ILE A 27 -14.79 -23.86 7.95
N ILE A 28 -14.34 -22.61 8.09
CA ILE A 28 -13.07 -22.30 8.78
C ILE A 28 -13.12 -22.61 10.28
N LYS A 29 -14.31 -22.52 10.91
CA LYS A 29 -14.50 -22.96 12.30
C LYS A 29 -14.16 -24.44 12.52
N ARG A 30 -14.42 -25.29 11.53
CA ARG A 30 -14.05 -26.72 11.58
C ARG A 30 -12.53 -26.94 11.62
N PHE A 31 -11.76 -25.96 11.17
CA PHE A 31 -10.29 -25.94 11.25
C PHE A 31 -9.77 -25.19 12.49
N GLY A 32 -10.64 -24.87 13.46
CA GLY A 32 -10.26 -24.14 14.67
C GLY A 32 -9.99 -22.64 14.44
N MET A 33 -10.35 -22.11 13.27
CA MET A 33 -10.18 -20.70 12.95
C MET A 33 -11.45 -19.90 13.28
N ASN A 34 -11.28 -18.76 13.96
CA ASN A 34 -12.38 -17.87 14.29
C ASN A 34 -12.23 -16.54 13.55
N PRO A 35 -13.24 -16.09 12.79
CA PRO A 35 -13.17 -14.80 12.12
C PRO A 35 -13.16 -13.66 13.14
N HIS A 36 -12.31 -12.66 12.89
CA HIS A 36 -12.20 -11.50 13.76
C HIS A 36 -13.34 -10.52 13.48
N ASN A 37 -14.47 -10.66 14.19
CA ASN A 37 -15.74 -9.94 13.93
C ASN A 37 -15.59 -8.43 13.67
N LYS A 38 -14.67 -7.73 14.35
CA LYS A 38 -14.44 -6.28 14.17
C LYS A 38 -13.83 -5.91 12.80
N LYS A 39 -13.22 -6.87 12.10
CA LYS A 39 -12.61 -6.68 10.78
C LYS A 39 -13.57 -7.01 9.62
N ILE A 40 -14.71 -7.66 9.89
CA ILE A 40 -15.69 -8.03 8.86
C ILE A 40 -16.45 -6.78 8.44
N LYS A 41 -16.36 -6.43 7.14
CA LYS A 41 -17.05 -5.28 6.56
C LYS A 41 -17.77 -5.71 5.29
N TYR A 42 -18.97 -5.16 5.11
CA TYR A 42 -19.80 -5.37 3.92
C TYR A 42 -19.95 -4.05 3.17
N LYS A 43 -19.67 -4.05 1.88
CA LYS A 43 -19.75 -2.86 1.01
C LYS A 43 -20.46 -3.24 -0.30
N LYS A 44 -21.31 -2.32 -0.79
CA LYS A 44 -21.99 -2.49 -2.10
C LYS A 44 -21.06 -2.17 -3.28
N GLU A 45 -20.07 -1.31 -3.03
CA GLU A 45 -19.12 -0.84 -4.04
C GLU A 45 -17.70 -1.07 -3.54
N LEU A 46 -16.74 -1.12 -4.46
CA LEU A 46 -15.32 -1.27 -4.14
C LEU A 46 -14.69 0.00 -3.55
N LYS A 47 -15.45 1.10 -3.53
CA LYS A 47 -15.03 2.37 -2.95
C LYS A 47 -14.73 2.21 -1.45
N ASP A 48 -13.66 2.86 -1.01
CA ASP A 48 -13.15 2.81 0.37
C ASP A 48 -12.76 1.41 0.86
N ILE A 49 -12.50 0.45 -0.04
CA ILE A 49 -11.94 -0.84 0.35
C ILE A 49 -10.42 -0.78 0.24
N PHE A 50 -9.75 -1.02 1.37
CA PHE A 50 -8.31 -1.11 1.47
C PHE A 50 -7.90 -2.56 1.71
N TYR A 51 -7.09 -3.12 0.81
CA TYR A 51 -6.65 -4.51 0.84
C TYR A 51 -5.15 -4.60 0.54
N LEU A 52 -4.39 -5.26 1.42
CA LEU A 52 -2.93 -5.49 1.27
C LEU A 52 -2.09 -4.23 0.98
N GLY A 53 -2.46 -3.11 1.57
CA GLY A 53 -1.73 -1.86 1.38
C GLY A 53 -2.24 -1.01 0.20
N ILE A 54 -3.34 -1.40 -0.45
CA ILE A 54 -3.81 -0.78 -1.69
C ILE A 54 -5.31 -0.45 -1.58
N TRP A 55 -5.71 0.72 -2.09
CA TRP A 55 -7.12 1.04 -2.29
C TRP A 55 -7.63 0.39 -3.57
N LEU A 56 -8.77 -0.29 -3.49
CA LEU A 56 -9.40 -0.91 -4.66
C LEU A 56 -10.20 0.07 -5.53
N GLU A 57 -10.34 1.32 -5.07
CA GLU A 57 -10.86 2.41 -5.89
C GLU A 57 -9.81 2.83 -6.93
N LYS A 58 -10.25 3.02 -8.17
CA LYS A 58 -9.38 3.53 -9.24
C LYS A 58 -8.93 4.96 -8.89
N ASN A 59 -7.65 5.26 -9.14
CA ASN A 59 -7.02 6.58 -8.99
C ASN A 59 -6.70 7.07 -7.56
N THR A 60 -6.76 6.23 -6.52
CA THR A 60 -6.36 6.62 -5.14
C THR A 60 -5.11 5.91 -4.63
N HIS A 61 -4.62 4.91 -5.38
CA HIS A 61 -3.47 4.10 -5.01
C HIS A 61 -2.15 4.87 -5.10
N LEU A 62 -1.99 5.71 -6.13
CA LEU A 62 -0.73 6.43 -6.37
C LEU A 62 -0.48 7.48 -5.26
N GLU A 63 -1.51 8.21 -4.87
CA GLU A 63 -1.49 9.17 -3.76
C GLU A 63 -1.20 8.48 -2.43
N TYR A 64 -1.72 7.27 -2.23
CA TYR A 64 -1.42 6.48 -1.05
C TYR A 64 0.05 6.05 -1.01
N ASN A 65 0.58 5.56 -2.13
CA ASN A 65 1.99 5.17 -2.23
C ASN A 65 2.92 6.37 -2.03
N PHE A 66 2.61 7.54 -2.60
CA PHE A 66 3.36 8.78 -2.33
C PHE A 66 3.44 9.11 -0.84
N LYS A 67 2.30 9.10 -0.13
CA LYS A 67 2.27 9.34 1.32
C LYS A 67 3.07 8.31 2.11
N LYS A 68 3.02 7.04 1.70
CA LYS A 68 3.78 5.96 2.34
C LYS A 68 5.29 6.14 2.14
N VAL A 69 5.71 6.54 0.95
CA VAL A 69 7.11 6.90 0.66
C VAL A 69 7.53 8.09 1.50
N GLU A 70 6.75 9.18 1.54
CA GLU A 70 7.06 10.37 2.36
C GLU A 70 7.30 10.02 3.83
N LYS A 71 6.38 9.27 4.45
CA LYS A 71 6.52 8.82 5.85
C LYS A 71 7.76 7.94 6.07
N SER A 72 8.08 7.11 5.09
CA SER A 72 9.25 6.23 5.15
C SER A 72 10.55 7.04 5.00
N LEU A 73 10.55 8.07 4.14
CA LEU A 73 11.66 9.00 3.97
C LEU A 73 11.91 9.85 5.23
N GLU A 74 10.85 10.31 5.91
CA GLU A 74 10.99 11.00 7.20
C GLU A 74 11.71 10.12 8.24
N THR A 75 11.29 8.85 8.33
CA THR A 75 11.90 7.88 9.24
C THR A 75 13.36 7.64 8.88
N LEU A 76 13.66 7.47 7.59
CA LEU A 76 15.00 7.25 7.08
C LEU A 76 15.92 8.46 7.34
N ASN A 77 15.44 9.68 7.10
CA ASN A 77 16.17 10.92 7.38
C ASN A 77 16.49 11.05 8.87
N ARG A 78 15.54 10.72 9.76
CA ARG A 78 15.81 10.70 11.21
C ARG A 78 16.92 9.72 11.57
N LEU A 79 16.93 8.53 10.97
CA LEU A 79 18.00 7.54 11.18
C LEU A 79 19.35 8.06 10.66
N PHE A 80 19.38 8.77 9.52
CA PHE A 80 20.60 9.36 8.96
C PHE A 80 21.14 10.51 9.80
N GLN A 81 20.28 11.27 10.50
CA GLN A 81 20.72 12.31 11.42
C GLN A 81 21.30 11.71 12.72
N GLN A 82 20.78 10.56 13.15
CA GLN A 82 21.24 9.86 14.36
C GLN A 82 22.53 9.06 14.13
N ASN A 83 22.83 8.68 12.89
CA ASN A 83 23.95 7.81 12.55
C ASN A 83 24.87 8.47 11.52
N LYS A 84 26.18 8.46 11.78
CA LYS A 84 27.19 8.94 10.82
C LYS A 84 27.38 7.94 9.68
N LEU A 85 26.43 7.91 8.74
CA LEU A 85 26.53 7.13 7.51
C LEU A 85 27.18 7.96 6.39
N ASN A 86 27.94 7.31 5.51
CA ASN A 86 28.47 7.97 4.33
C ASN A 86 27.37 8.23 3.29
N ASN A 87 27.60 9.20 2.40
CA ASN A 87 26.60 9.63 1.41
C ASN A 87 26.23 8.53 0.41
N GLY A 88 27.13 7.59 0.10
CA GLY A 88 26.84 6.45 -0.77
C GLY A 88 25.81 5.49 -0.18
N VAL A 89 25.93 5.17 1.11
CA VAL A 89 24.99 4.32 1.85
C VAL A 89 23.64 5.02 2.00
N LYS A 90 23.65 6.33 2.31
CA LYS A 90 22.42 7.12 2.41
C LYS A 90 21.66 7.14 1.09
N MET A 91 22.36 7.40 -0.03
CA MET A 91 21.76 7.42 -1.38
C MET A 91 21.23 6.04 -1.80
N THR A 92 21.98 4.97 -1.51
CA THR A 92 21.55 3.60 -1.84
C THR A 92 20.29 3.22 -1.08
N SER A 93 20.26 3.47 0.23
CA SER A 93 19.09 3.23 1.08
C SER A 93 17.88 4.05 0.65
N PHE A 94 18.09 5.33 0.31
CA PHE A 94 17.06 6.22 -0.21
C PHE A 94 16.45 5.69 -1.52
N LYS A 95 17.29 5.32 -2.50
CA LYS A 95 16.83 4.75 -3.78
C LYS A 95 16.05 3.46 -3.57
N ALA A 96 16.57 2.55 -2.75
CA ALA A 96 15.90 1.28 -2.46
C ALA A 96 14.53 1.50 -1.82
N LEU A 97 14.41 2.47 -0.89
CA LEU A 97 13.15 2.81 -0.24
C LEU A 97 12.12 3.38 -1.21
N ILE A 98 12.51 4.35 -2.05
CA ILE A 98 11.59 4.91 -3.05
C ILE A 98 11.14 3.82 -4.01
N LEU A 99 12.06 3.07 -4.61
CA LEU A 99 11.70 2.06 -5.60
C LEU A 99 10.79 0.98 -4.99
N SER A 100 11.14 0.46 -3.81
CA SER A 100 10.35 -0.59 -3.16
C SER A 100 8.94 -0.12 -2.77
N GLN A 101 8.81 1.06 -2.16
CA GLN A 101 7.50 1.51 -1.66
C GLN A 101 6.63 2.13 -2.75
N LEU A 102 7.23 2.76 -3.75
CA LEU A 102 6.48 3.43 -4.80
C LEU A 102 5.88 2.44 -5.79
N TYR A 103 6.68 1.46 -6.23
CA TYR A 103 6.26 0.50 -7.24
C TYR A 103 5.52 -0.70 -6.69
N TYR A 104 5.60 -0.98 -5.38
CA TYR A 104 4.87 -2.09 -4.78
C TYR A 104 3.35 -1.92 -4.97
N GLY A 105 2.74 -2.94 -5.55
CA GLY A 105 1.31 -2.97 -5.81
C GLY A 105 0.87 -2.09 -6.99
N LEU A 106 1.80 -1.48 -7.73
CA LEU A 106 1.47 -0.79 -8.99
C LEU A 106 1.37 -1.78 -10.15
N GLU A 107 1.99 -2.95 -10.06
CA GLU A 107 1.98 -4.00 -11.08
C GLU A 107 0.59 -4.56 -11.40
N ILE A 108 -0.38 -4.37 -10.50
CA ILE A 108 -1.76 -4.80 -10.68
C ILE A 108 -2.65 -3.74 -11.35
N PHE A 109 -2.13 -2.53 -11.58
CA PHE A 109 -2.87 -1.43 -12.18
C PHE A 109 -2.41 -1.14 -13.61
N ASP A 110 -3.36 -0.79 -14.46
CA ASP A 110 -3.09 -0.28 -15.80
C ASP A 110 -2.76 1.22 -15.70
N LEU A 111 -1.47 1.51 -15.49
CA LEU A 111 -0.96 2.88 -15.35
C LEU A 111 -0.96 3.61 -16.70
N LYS A 112 -1.41 4.86 -16.69
CA LYS A 112 -1.40 5.72 -17.88
C LYS A 112 -0.15 6.59 -17.92
N GLN A 113 0.13 7.19 -19.08
CA GLN A 113 1.24 8.12 -19.25
C GLN A 113 1.28 9.22 -18.18
N ASN A 114 0.12 9.80 -17.84
CA ASN A 114 0.01 10.83 -16.80
C ASN A 114 0.42 10.31 -15.41
N ASP A 115 0.25 9.02 -15.11
CA ASP A 115 0.66 8.45 -13.83
C ASP A 115 2.19 8.34 -13.73
N PHE A 116 2.85 7.96 -14.83
CA PHE A 116 4.32 7.96 -14.93
C PHE A 116 4.89 9.37 -14.75
N GLU A 117 4.30 10.39 -15.39
CA GLU A 117 4.74 11.79 -15.22
C GLU A 117 4.57 12.29 -13.77
N ARG A 118 3.56 11.80 -13.06
CA ARG A 118 3.37 12.09 -11.64
C ARG A 118 4.41 11.40 -10.77
N ILE A 119 4.71 10.13 -11.06
CA ILE A 119 5.76 9.36 -10.41
C ILE A 119 7.11 10.07 -10.57
N ASP A 120 7.47 10.47 -11.79
CA ASP A 120 8.75 11.13 -12.07
C ASP A 120 8.88 12.45 -11.32
N ARG A 121 7.83 13.27 -11.32
CA ARG A 121 7.81 14.53 -10.54
C ARG A 121 7.99 14.28 -9.05
N PHE A 122 7.33 13.24 -8.52
CA PHE A 122 7.47 12.87 -7.12
C PHE A 122 8.90 12.43 -6.80
N ILE A 123 9.48 11.52 -7.59
CA ILE A 123 10.86 11.04 -7.40
C ILE A 123 11.86 12.21 -7.43
N ASN A 124 11.75 13.10 -8.42
CA ASN A 124 12.64 14.25 -8.56
C ASN A 124 12.55 15.21 -7.36
N LYS A 125 11.33 15.45 -6.85
CA LYS A 125 11.12 16.23 -5.62
C LYS A 125 11.77 15.55 -4.42
N SER A 126 11.58 14.24 -4.26
CA SER A 126 12.17 13.49 -3.16
C SER A 126 13.70 13.49 -3.20
N ILE A 127 14.29 13.33 -4.38
CA ILE A 127 15.75 13.41 -4.58
C ILE A 127 16.24 14.79 -4.16
N THR A 128 15.62 15.86 -4.67
CA THR A 128 16.02 17.23 -4.35
C THR A 128 16.02 17.48 -2.84
N ASN A 129 14.95 17.08 -2.15
CA ASN A 129 14.85 17.20 -0.70
C ASN A 129 15.92 16.38 0.03
N PHE A 130 16.20 15.15 -0.44
CA PHE A 130 17.22 14.30 0.14
C PHE A 130 18.62 14.94 0.04
N LEU A 131 18.98 15.47 -1.12
CA LEU A 131 20.28 16.14 -1.35
C LEU A 131 20.44 17.35 -0.41
N GLN A 132 19.41 18.18 -0.27
CA GLN A 132 19.41 19.36 0.60
C GLN A 132 19.61 19.02 2.09
N ILE A 133 19.08 17.90 2.56
CA ILE A 133 19.13 17.54 3.99
C ILE A 133 20.40 16.76 4.34
N ASN A 134 20.92 15.95 3.41
CA ASN A 134 21.85 14.88 3.76
C ASN A 134 23.25 14.97 3.13
N ILE A 135 23.48 15.89 2.19
CA ILE A 135 24.76 16.03 1.47
C ILE A 135 25.54 17.30 1.88
N HIS A 136 24.92 18.19 2.64
CA HIS A 136 25.60 19.27 3.37
C HIS A 136 26.02 18.80 4.76
#